data_AF-A0A067Q3I7-F1
#
_entry.id   AF-A0A067Q3I7-F1
#
_cell.length_a   1.000
_cell.length_b   1.000
_cell.length_c   1.000
_cell.angle_alpha   90.00
_cell.angle_beta   90.00
_cell.angle_gamma   90.00
#
_symmetry.space_group_name_H-M   'P 1'
#
loop_
_entity.id
_entity.type
_entity.pdbx_description
1 polymer ?
#
loop_
_entity_poly.entity_id
_entity_poly.type
_entity_poly.pdbx_seq_one_letter_code
_entity_poly.pdbx_strand_id
1 'polypeptide(L)'
;MLNLQGKLSAYDFYCSLELQTDGSGLVKVPDRMAAFFLMVREFWHVRMAKRAGRAFDPTGIVGTPLGGLAVQCRACPHPTINLPRGWDTAPSDTFWIYRLFIHKDCNFRMTNQLCSSKEKDTTLSNGLAYFVENKSYSNFVLEHASEQEVKGCAGFAVLLTAVTKCTKGLRATGVIGVSCHHDLWQVNGLGDLQLGEWFCNVDFVFLSSLRGISSKLKLVDSYDIGCEWHKHLWSQMLELPDDMHLSIPCEHVIFLVNKFHLAGHGKKCQAPFSFNFKKGVGQTNGEGPERLWAWLNGAGPSTKEMGPGGRRDTMNDFCGFMNWLKTVGLGEHHNLLVNVCYTNSIYRETSPSFAGGSNGQGHSTHCSLQRL
;
A
#
# COMPACT_ATOMS: atom_id res chain seq x y z
N MET A 1 -15.05 13.27 -6.98
CA MET A 1 -15.46 11.85 -6.93
C MET A 1 -15.58 11.22 -8.31
N LEU A 2 -16.17 11.89 -9.32
CA LEU A 2 -16.28 11.34 -10.68
C LEU A 2 -14.92 10.95 -11.30
N ASN A 3 -13.91 11.82 -11.18
CA ASN A 3 -12.52 11.49 -11.56
C ASN A 3 -11.99 10.24 -10.85
N LEU A 4 -12.21 10.10 -9.54
CA LEU A 4 -11.67 8.99 -8.74
C LEU A 4 -12.32 7.64 -9.06
N GLN A 5 -13.64 7.65 -9.28
CA GLN A 5 -14.42 6.46 -9.61
C GLN A 5 -14.27 6.08 -11.09
N GLY A 6 -14.49 7.03 -12.00
CA GLY A 6 -14.52 6.79 -13.44
C GLY A 6 -13.18 6.95 -14.16
N LYS A 7 -12.11 7.35 -13.45
CA LYS A 7 -10.77 7.61 -14.00
C LYS A 7 -10.73 8.71 -15.06
N LEU A 8 -11.77 9.55 -15.11
CA LEU A 8 -11.89 10.64 -16.08
C LEU A 8 -10.76 11.64 -15.87
N SER A 9 -10.04 12.01 -16.93
CA SER A 9 -8.96 12.98 -16.82
C SER A 9 -9.52 14.38 -16.49
N ALA A 10 -8.70 15.21 -15.83
CA ALA A 10 -9.08 16.60 -15.59
C ALA A 10 -9.28 17.39 -16.90
N TYR A 11 -8.55 17.01 -17.96
CA TYR A 11 -8.70 17.56 -19.31
C TYR A 11 -10.09 17.27 -19.89
N ASP A 12 -10.51 16.00 -19.93
CA ASP A 12 -11.80 15.62 -20.51
C ASP A 12 -12.98 16.23 -19.73
N PHE A 13 -12.84 16.32 -18.39
CA PHE A 13 -13.83 17.02 -17.57
C PHE A 13 -13.92 18.50 -17.94
N TYR A 14 -12.78 19.18 -18.12
CA TYR A 14 -12.74 20.58 -18.50
C TYR A 14 -13.31 20.80 -19.92
N CYS A 15 -12.91 20.00 -20.91
CA CYS A 15 -13.47 20.07 -22.26
C CYS A 15 -14.98 19.80 -22.30
N SER A 16 -15.48 18.92 -21.42
CA SER A 16 -16.92 18.70 -21.28
C SER A 16 -17.66 19.96 -20.80
N LEU A 17 -17.06 20.74 -19.90
CA LEU A 17 -17.62 22.03 -19.47
C LEU A 17 -17.60 23.07 -20.60
N GLU A 18 -16.53 23.10 -21.41
CA GLU A 18 -16.46 23.98 -22.58
C GLU A 18 -17.55 23.64 -23.60
N LEU A 19 -17.72 22.36 -23.94
CA LEU A 19 -18.78 21.89 -24.85
C LEU A 19 -20.19 22.13 -24.31
N GLN A 20 -20.39 22.08 -22.99
CA GLN A 20 -21.67 22.45 -22.37
C GLN A 20 -21.93 23.96 -22.43
N THR A 21 -20.87 24.77 -22.41
CA THR A 21 -20.97 26.24 -22.46
C THR A 21 -21.21 26.71 -23.89
N ASP A 22 -20.44 26.19 -24.84
CA ASP A 22 -20.63 26.40 -26.27
C ASP A 22 -20.20 25.17 -27.07
N GLY A 23 -21.16 24.28 -27.36
CA GLY A 23 -20.92 23.10 -28.20
C GLY A 23 -20.75 23.41 -29.68
N SER A 24 -21.00 24.65 -30.12
CA SER A 24 -20.85 25.07 -31.51
C SER A 24 -19.44 25.56 -31.84
N GLY A 25 -18.67 25.96 -30.82
CA GLY A 25 -17.34 26.56 -30.98
C GLY A 25 -17.34 27.94 -31.65
N LEU A 26 -18.51 28.58 -31.75
CA LEU A 26 -18.69 29.90 -32.36
C LEU A 26 -18.28 31.03 -31.41
N VAL A 27 -18.29 30.76 -30.10
CA VAL A 27 -17.87 31.67 -29.05
C VAL A 27 -16.50 31.25 -28.56
N LYS A 28 -15.53 32.17 -28.61
CA LYS A 28 -14.21 31.94 -28.02
C LYS A 28 -14.31 31.96 -26.50
N VAL A 29 -14.34 30.78 -25.88
CA VAL A 29 -14.24 30.62 -24.43
C VAL A 29 -12.79 30.87 -23.99
N PRO A 30 -12.53 31.67 -22.95
CA PRO A 30 -11.17 31.85 -22.41
C PRO A 30 -10.63 30.55 -21.80
N ASP A 31 -9.40 30.17 -22.15
CA ASP A 31 -8.73 29.01 -21.55
C ASP A 31 -8.43 29.25 -20.06
N ARG A 32 -8.98 28.39 -19.20
CA ARG A 32 -8.77 28.37 -17.75
C ARG A 32 -8.23 27.03 -17.26
N MET A 33 -7.75 26.16 -18.14
CA MET A 33 -7.34 24.81 -17.80
C MET A 33 -6.20 24.78 -16.76
N ALA A 34 -5.20 25.64 -16.91
CA ALA A 34 -4.10 25.72 -15.94
C ALA A 34 -4.58 26.10 -14.53
N ALA A 35 -5.49 27.08 -14.43
CA ALA A 35 -6.10 27.47 -13.16
C ALA A 35 -6.98 26.34 -12.60
N PHE A 36 -7.73 25.66 -13.46
CA PHE A 36 -8.54 24.50 -13.08
C PHE A 36 -7.68 23.38 -12.47
N PHE A 37 -6.56 23.02 -13.09
CA PHE A 37 -5.65 22.00 -12.56
C PHE A 37 -5.07 22.39 -11.20
N LEU A 38 -4.69 23.65 -11.01
CA LEU A 38 -4.21 24.13 -9.70
C LEU A 38 -5.32 24.01 -8.64
N MET A 39 -6.53 24.51 -8.92
CA MET A 39 -7.66 24.43 -8.00
C MET A 39 -8.00 22.99 -7.60
N VAL A 40 -7.96 22.07 -8.56
CA VAL A 40 -8.23 20.64 -8.29
C VAL A 40 -7.18 20.06 -7.33
N ARG A 41 -5.90 20.38 -7.53
CA ARG A 41 -4.81 19.91 -6.66
C ARG A 41 -4.92 20.49 -5.24
N GLU A 42 -5.19 21.79 -5.13
CA GLU A 42 -5.43 22.45 -3.83
C GLU A 42 -6.63 21.83 -3.13
N PHE A 43 -7.72 21.60 -3.86
CA PHE A 43 -8.91 20.95 -3.33
C PHE A 43 -8.59 19.57 -2.76
N TRP A 44 -7.87 18.71 -3.50
CA TRP A 44 -7.47 17.38 -3.02
C TRP A 44 -6.61 17.47 -1.77
N HIS A 45 -5.60 18.34 -1.76
CA HIS A 45 -4.71 18.52 -0.62
C HIS A 45 -5.48 18.97 0.64
N VAL A 46 -6.31 20.01 0.52
CA VAL A 46 -7.14 20.51 1.64
C VAL A 46 -8.13 19.44 2.10
N ARG A 47 -8.72 18.65 1.21
CA ARG A 47 -9.62 17.54 1.57
C ARG A 47 -8.88 16.45 2.35
N MET A 48 -7.66 16.08 1.96
CA MET A 48 -6.83 15.15 2.73
C MET A 48 -6.51 15.71 4.12
N ALA A 49 -6.07 16.96 4.22
CA ALA A 49 -5.78 17.63 5.49
C ALA A 49 -7.00 17.70 6.43
N LYS A 50 -8.18 18.01 5.88
CA LYS A 50 -9.45 18.00 6.63
C LYS A 50 -9.78 16.61 7.18
N ARG A 51 -9.65 15.56 6.36
CA ARG A 51 -9.89 14.17 6.80
C ARG A 51 -8.92 13.74 7.91
N ALA A 52 -7.67 14.18 7.84
CA ALA A 52 -6.65 13.93 8.85
C ALA A 52 -6.78 14.84 10.10
N GLY A 53 -7.82 15.68 10.19
CA GLY A 53 -8.06 16.54 11.35
C GLY A 53 -7.03 17.65 11.55
N ARG A 54 -6.23 17.99 10.52
CA ARG A 54 -5.12 18.96 10.66
C ARG A 54 -5.55 20.38 11.05
N ALA A 55 -6.82 20.72 10.87
CA ALA A 55 -7.37 22.01 11.32
C ALA A 55 -7.49 22.11 12.85
N PHE A 56 -7.51 20.99 13.57
CA PHE A 56 -7.58 20.93 15.04
C PHE A 56 -6.22 20.70 15.69
N ASP A 57 -5.17 20.46 14.90
CA ASP A 57 -3.80 20.36 15.39
C ASP A 57 -3.18 21.78 15.45
N PRO A 58 -2.62 22.21 16.59
CA PRO A 58 -2.00 23.53 16.72
C PRO A 58 -0.89 23.83 15.70
N THR A 59 -0.24 22.80 15.17
CA THR A 59 0.81 22.92 14.14
C THR A 59 0.24 23.03 12.71
N GLY A 60 -1.08 22.87 12.56
CA GLY A 60 -1.78 22.96 11.29
C GLY A 60 -1.31 21.91 10.26
N ILE A 61 -1.45 22.26 8.98
CA ILE A 61 -0.97 21.42 7.87
C ILE A 61 0.57 21.32 7.87
N VAL A 62 1.27 22.37 8.28
CA VAL A 62 2.74 22.44 8.27
C VAL A 62 3.37 21.38 9.17
N GLY A 63 2.78 21.11 10.35
CA GLY A 63 3.28 20.07 11.24
C GLY A 63 2.78 18.66 10.94
N THR A 64 2.24 18.41 9.74
CA THR A 64 1.80 17.06 9.37
C THR A 64 3.00 16.11 9.28
N PRO A 65 3.03 15.00 10.04
CA PRO A 65 4.13 14.04 9.95
C PRO A 65 4.11 13.30 8.60
N LEU A 66 5.23 12.64 8.26
CA LEU A 66 5.28 11.76 7.09
C LEU A 66 4.16 10.72 7.16
N GLY A 67 3.45 10.56 6.04
CA GLY A 67 2.30 9.66 5.92
C GLY A 67 1.04 10.10 6.69
N GLY A 68 1.07 11.24 7.39
CA GLY A 68 -0.02 11.69 8.28
C GLY A 68 -1.36 11.98 7.60
N LEU A 69 -1.40 12.10 6.29
CA LEU A 69 -2.64 12.29 5.50
C LEU A 69 -3.21 11.01 4.90
N ALA A 70 -2.49 9.89 4.99
CA ALA A 70 -2.94 8.62 4.42
C ALA A 70 -4.03 7.96 5.29
N VAL A 71 -5.02 7.35 4.64
CA VAL A 71 -6.03 6.54 5.32
C VAL A 71 -5.41 5.19 5.68
N GLN A 72 -5.15 4.98 6.96
CA GLN A 72 -4.59 3.74 7.49
C GLN A 72 -5.63 2.62 7.57
N CYS A 73 -5.17 1.37 7.40
CA CYS A 73 -6.02 0.21 7.55
C CYS A 73 -6.38 -0.04 9.02
N ARG A 74 -7.67 -0.02 9.35
CA ARG A 74 -8.17 -0.26 10.71
C ARG A 74 -8.19 -1.73 11.14
N ALA A 75 -8.06 -2.65 10.18
CA ALA A 75 -8.01 -4.09 10.43
C ALA A 75 -6.58 -4.62 10.64
N CYS A 76 -5.55 -3.86 10.24
CA CYS A 76 -4.16 -4.21 10.56
C CYS A 76 -3.91 -4.10 12.07
N PRO A 77 -2.96 -4.89 12.63
CA PRO A 77 -2.63 -4.82 14.04
C PRO A 77 -1.94 -3.49 14.36
N HIS A 78 -2.60 -2.68 15.20
CA HIS A 78 -2.11 -1.41 15.71
C HIS A 78 -2.02 -1.48 17.23
N PRO A 79 -0.80 -1.66 17.77
CA PRO A 79 -0.58 -1.59 19.21
C PRO A 79 -1.20 -0.32 19.80
N THR A 80 -1.81 -0.44 20.98
CA THR A 80 -2.54 0.63 21.70
C THR A 80 -3.82 1.16 21.06
N ILE A 81 -4.11 0.83 19.79
CA ILE A 81 -5.33 1.27 19.09
C ILE A 81 -6.37 0.15 19.03
N ASN A 82 -6.02 -1.02 18.48
CA ASN A 82 -6.99 -2.09 18.22
C ASN A 82 -6.54 -3.48 18.68
N LEU A 83 -5.40 -3.58 19.38
CA LEU A 83 -4.93 -4.83 19.98
C LEU A 83 -5.31 -4.91 21.47
N PRO A 84 -5.77 -6.08 21.96
CA PRO A 84 -6.15 -6.26 23.36
C PRO A 84 -4.92 -6.23 24.28
N ARG A 85 -5.10 -5.92 25.57
CA ARG A 85 -3.99 -5.97 26.54
C ARG A 85 -3.39 -7.39 26.61
N GLY A 86 -2.06 -7.50 26.69
CA GLY A 86 -1.35 -8.78 26.74
C GLY A 86 -1.23 -9.51 25.40
N TRP A 87 -1.61 -8.88 24.29
CA TRP A 87 -1.43 -9.43 22.94
C TRP A 87 0.04 -9.81 22.65
N ASP A 88 0.98 -9.05 23.21
CA ASP A 88 2.42 -9.20 23.03
C ASP A 88 3.01 -10.38 23.83
N THR A 89 2.28 -10.85 24.85
CA THR A 89 2.60 -12.05 25.63
C THR A 89 1.73 -13.25 25.24
N ALA A 90 0.99 -13.15 24.14
CA ALA A 90 0.12 -14.22 23.70
C ALA A 90 0.91 -15.52 23.43
N PRO A 91 0.36 -16.70 23.77
CA PRO A 91 0.98 -17.98 23.49
C PRO A 91 1.40 -18.13 22.02
N SER A 92 2.49 -18.86 21.78
CA SER A 92 3.11 -18.97 20.44
C SER A 92 2.19 -19.60 19.39
N ASP A 93 1.23 -20.42 19.81
CA ASP A 93 0.23 -21.08 18.99
C ASP A 93 -0.97 -20.18 18.62
N THR A 94 -1.14 -19.04 19.28
CA THR A 94 -2.25 -18.08 19.04
C THR A 94 -1.76 -16.70 18.59
N PHE A 95 -0.47 -16.38 18.78
CA PHE A 95 0.11 -15.10 18.36
C PHE A 95 -0.10 -14.78 16.87
N TRP A 96 -0.30 -15.80 16.02
CA TRP A 96 -0.54 -15.62 14.59
C TRP A 96 -1.70 -14.68 14.26
N ILE A 97 -2.67 -14.50 15.16
CA ILE A 97 -3.81 -13.59 15.01
C ILE A 97 -3.36 -12.11 14.96
N TYR A 98 -2.23 -11.77 15.61
CA TYR A 98 -1.71 -10.40 15.71
C TYR A 98 -0.60 -10.09 14.69
N ARG A 99 -0.40 -10.96 13.71
CA ARG A 99 0.65 -10.77 12.70
C ARG A 99 0.30 -9.62 11.77
N LEU A 100 1.31 -8.80 11.48
CA LEU A 100 1.23 -7.81 10.42
C LEU A 100 1.59 -8.47 9.10
N PHE A 101 0.76 -8.28 8.08
CA PHE A 101 1.02 -8.77 6.73
C PHE A 101 1.25 -7.60 5.79
N ILE A 102 2.34 -7.69 5.05
CA ILE A 102 2.79 -6.69 4.08
C ILE A 102 3.06 -7.37 2.76
N HIS A 103 2.62 -6.75 1.69
CA HIS A 103 2.71 -7.25 0.32
C HIS A 103 3.32 -6.16 -0.56
N LYS A 104 4.27 -6.53 -1.40
CA LYS A 104 4.98 -5.62 -2.31
C LYS A 104 4.85 -6.07 -3.75
N ASP A 105 4.76 -5.10 -4.65
CA ASP A 105 4.81 -5.35 -6.09
C ASP A 105 5.20 -4.07 -6.86
N CYS A 106 5.85 -4.27 -8.00
CA CYS A 106 6.24 -3.21 -8.92
C CYS A 106 5.32 -3.16 -10.14
N ASN A 107 4.73 -2.00 -10.39
CA ASN A 107 3.82 -1.80 -11.51
C ASN A 107 4.41 -0.90 -12.59
N PHE A 108 4.70 -1.50 -13.75
CA PHE A 108 5.29 -0.84 -14.92
C PHE A 108 4.26 -0.24 -15.88
N ARG A 109 2.95 -0.34 -15.58
CA ARG A 109 1.91 0.35 -16.34
C ARG A 109 1.75 1.81 -15.90
N MET A 110 2.22 2.15 -14.70
CA MET A 110 2.15 3.49 -14.10
C MET A 110 3.38 4.35 -14.44
N THR A 111 3.69 4.44 -15.73
CA THR A 111 4.80 5.26 -16.25
C THR A 111 4.54 6.76 -16.12
N ASN A 112 5.59 7.57 -16.22
CA ASN A 112 5.48 9.03 -16.26
C ASN A 112 6.48 9.65 -17.22
N GLN A 113 6.02 10.54 -18.09
CA GLN A 113 6.86 11.23 -19.05
C GLN A 113 7.70 12.34 -18.42
N LEU A 114 8.86 12.58 -19.01
CA LEU A 114 9.72 13.71 -18.66
C LEU A 114 9.23 15.00 -19.35
N CYS A 115 8.05 15.48 -18.97
CA CYS A 115 7.40 16.67 -19.56
C CYS A 115 7.60 17.98 -18.77
N SER A 116 8.17 17.92 -17.56
CA SER A 116 8.32 19.06 -16.64
C SER A 116 9.48 18.82 -15.63
N SER A 117 9.66 19.70 -14.66
CA SER A 117 10.65 19.58 -13.58
C SER A 117 10.00 19.70 -12.20
N LYS A 118 10.73 19.31 -11.14
CA LYS A 118 10.22 19.38 -9.76
C LYS A 118 10.04 20.82 -9.28
N GLU A 119 10.83 21.75 -9.82
CA GLU A 119 10.80 23.17 -9.50
C GLU A 119 9.59 23.86 -10.15
N LYS A 120 9.25 23.45 -11.38
CA LYS A 120 8.09 23.98 -12.11
C LYS A 120 6.76 23.38 -11.64
N ASP A 121 6.79 22.14 -11.14
CA ASP A 121 5.62 21.42 -10.68
C ASP A 121 5.92 20.69 -9.37
N THR A 122 5.84 21.45 -8.27
CA THR A 122 6.04 20.97 -6.90
C THR A 122 4.78 20.23 -6.41
N THR A 123 4.95 19.13 -5.68
CA THR A 123 3.82 18.44 -5.01
C THR A 123 3.37 19.19 -3.76
N LEU A 124 2.07 19.21 -3.48
CA LEU A 124 1.51 19.78 -2.25
C LEU A 124 1.57 18.79 -1.06
N SER A 125 1.84 17.50 -1.33
CA SER A 125 1.73 16.41 -0.35
C SER A 125 3.01 15.59 -0.24
N ASN A 126 4.18 16.22 -0.41
CA ASN A 126 5.48 15.56 -0.44
C ASN A 126 5.75 14.73 0.82
N GLY A 127 5.73 13.41 0.70
CA GLY A 127 5.90 12.50 1.85
C GLY A 127 4.74 12.50 2.85
N LEU A 128 3.69 13.30 2.65
CA LEU A 128 2.62 13.47 3.64
C LEU A 128 1.54 12.39 3.57
N ALA A 129 1.51 11.56 2.53
CA ALA A 129 0.46 10.55 2.30
C ALA A 129 1.05 9.19 1.88
N TYR A 130 0.76 8.72 0.66
CA TYR A 130 1.12 7.38 0.20
C TYR A 130 2.51 7.33 -0.44
N PHE A 131 2.90 8.38 -1.16
CA PHE A 131 4.26 8.49 -1.69
C PHE A 131 5.27 8.81 -0.58
N VAL A 132 6.47 8.24 -0.69
CA VAL A 132 7.64 8.64 0.09
C VAL A 132 8.07 10.09 -0.20
N GLU A 133 8.80 10.70 0.74
CA GLU A 133 9.38 12.03 0.55
C GLU A 133 10.40 12.00 -0.61
N ASN A 134 10.25 12.94 -1.54
CA ASN A 134 10.92 12.90 -2.82
C ASN A 134 12.44 13.05 -2.72
N LYS A 135 12.93 13.99 -1.91
CA LYS A 135 14.35 14.34 -1.85
C LYS A 135 15.15 13.22 -1.21
N SER A 136 14.75 12.74 -0.03
CA SER A 136 15.39 11.63 0.66
C SER A 136 15.39 10.38 -0.22
N TYR A 137 14.27 10.07 -0.87
CA TYR A 137 14.18 8.92 -1.76
C TYR A 137 15.07 9.04 -2.98
N SER A 138 15.04 10.19 -3.67
CA SER A 138 15.85 10.39 -4.87
C SER A 138 17.35 10.32 -4.56
N ASN A 139 17.78 10.94 -3.45
CA ASN A 139 19.18 10.92 -3.05
C ASN A 139 19.64 9.49 -2.73
N PHE A 140 18.86 8.75 -1.94
CA PHE A 140 19.17 7.37 -1.61
C PHE A 140 19.28 6.49 -2.86
N VAL A 141 18.30 6.59 -3.77
CA VAL A 141 18.34 5.82 -5.02
C VAL A 141 19.54 6.21 -5.88
N LEU A 142 19.88 7.49 -5.99
CA LEU A 142 21.06 7.93 -6.76
C LEU A 142 22.38 7.40 -6.19
N GLU A 143 22.51 7.37 -4.87
CA GLU A 143 23.70 6.88 -4.18
C GLU A 143 23.85 5.35 -4.27
N HIS A 144 22.72 4.63 -4.33
CA HIS A 144 22.68 3.16 -4.26
C HIS A 144 22.26 2.49 -5.57
N ALA A 145 22.09 3.28 -6.64
CA ALA A 145 21.88 2.79 -7.99
C ALA A 145 23.16 2.09 -8.47
N SER A 146 23.28 0.79 -8.17
CA SER A 146 24.32 -0.08 -8.71
C SER A 146 23.69 -1.07 -9.70
N GLU A 147 24.46 -1.51 -10.69
CA GLU A 147 24.11 -2.56 -11.67
C GLU A 147 23.93 -3.95 -11.05
N GLN A 148 23.54 -4.06 -9.77
CA GLN A 148 23.05 -5.31 -9.22
C GLN A 148 21.66 -5.56 -9.81
N GLU A 149 21.66 -5.99 -11.08
CA GLU A 149 20.57 -6.71 -11.72
C GLU A 149 20.01 -7.71 -10.74
N VAL A 150 18.69 -7.85 -10.72
CA VAL A 150 18.00 -9.00 -10.14
C VAL A 150 18.51 -10.26 -10.85
N LYS A 151 19.66 -10.81 -10.41
CA LYS A 151 20.17 -12.13 -10.81
C LYS A 151 19.42 -13.20 -10.02
N GLY A 152 18.10 -13.12 -10.08
CA GLY A 152 17.16 -14.05 -9.46
C GLY A 152 16.72 -15.15 -10.43
N CYS A 153 15.91 -16.09 -9.94
CA CYS A 153 15.42 -17.26 -10.65
C CYS A 153 15.22 -17.02 -12.16
N ALA A 154 15.90 -17.82 -13.00
CA ALA A 154 16.07 -17.57 -14.44
C ALA A 154 14.77 -17.29 -15.22
N GLY A 155 13.62 -17.84 -14.81
CA GLY A 155 12.33 -17.55 -15.42
C GLY A 155 11.82 -16.13 -15.17
N PHE A 156 12.07 -15.56 -13.99
CA PHE A 156 11.65 -14.21 -13.61
C PHE A 156 12.56 -13.13 -14.22
N ALA A 157 13.86 -13.41 -14.34
CA ALA A 157 14.82 -12.50 -14.99
C ALA A 157 14.45 -12.18 -16.45
N VAL A 158 13.88 -13.15 -17.18
CA VAL A 158 13.43 -12.94 -18.57
C VAL A 158 12.24 -11.97 -18.65
N LEU A 159 11.33 -12.00 -17.69
CA LEU A 159 10.18 -11.08 -17.61
C LEU A 159 10.64 -9.64 -17.33
N LEU A 160 11.56 -9.45 -16.37
CA LEU A 160 12.13 -8.14 -16.03
C LEU A 160 12.83 -7.48 -17.22
N THR A 161 13.63 -8.22 -17.99
CA THR A 161 14.36 -7.71 -19.16
C THR A 161 13.45 -7.33 -20.34
N ALA A 162 12.24 -7.89 -20.42
CA ALA A 162 11.27 -7.50 -21.44
C ALA A 162 10.64 -6.12 -21.14
N VAL A 163 10.50 -5.78 -19.86
CA VAL A 163 9.81 -4.56 -19.40
C VAL A 163 10.70 -3.32 -19.49
N THR A 164 12.02 -3.48 -19.44
CA THR A 164 13.00 -2.37 -19.48
C THR A 164 13.33 -1.82 -20.88
N LYS A 165 12.71 -2.33 -21.96
CA LYS A 165 13.08 -1.96 -23.34
C LYS A 165 12.54 -0.61 -23.84
N CYS A 166 11.62 0.05 -23.13
CA CYS A 166 10.95 1.29 -23.58
C CYS A 166 11.04 2.43 -22.56
N THR A 167 12.25 2.82 -22.13
CA THR A 167 12.46 3.79 -21.04
C THR A 167 12.81 5.21 -21.49
N LYS A 168 13.15 5.42 -22.77
CA LYS A 168 13.55 6.72 -23.29
C LYS A 168 12.41 7.75 -23.19
N GLY A 169 12.68 8.90 -22.59
CA GLY A 169 11.70 9.98 -22.40
C GLY A 169 10.81 9.84 -21.17
N LEU A 170 11.03 8.81 -20.34
CA LEU A 170 10.31 8.63 -19.08
C LEU A 170 11.11 9.18 -17.90
N ARG A 171 10.40 9.83 -16.97
CA ARG A 171 10.90 10.16 -15.62
C ARG A 171 10.79 8.96 -14.69
N ALA A 172 9.73 8.18 -14.84
CA ALA A 172 9.49 6.96 -14.07
C ALA A 172 8.99 5.85 -15.00
N THR A 173 9.60 4.68 -14.91
CA THR A 173 9.24 3.48 -15.69
C THR A 173 8.13 2.67 -15.02
N GLY A 174 7.80 2.99 -13.77
CA GLY A 174 6.78 2.32 -12.98
C GLY A 174 6.73 2.86 -11.57
N VAL A 175 6.03 2.14 -10.70
CA VAL A 175 5.87 2.47 -9.28
C VAL A 175 5.96 1.20 -8.46
N ILE A 176 6.80 1.20 -7.43
CA ILE A 176 6.76 0.18 -6.36
C ILE A 176 5.63 0.54 -5.41
N GLY A 177 4.87 -0.46 -4.99
CA GLY A 177 3.79 -0.29 -4.04
C GLY A 177 3.81 -1.34 -2.93
N VAL A 178 3.47 -0.87 -1.73
CA VAL A 178 3.39 -1.66 -0.50
C VAL A 178 1.97 -1.57 0.03
N SER A 179 1.36 -2.72 0.26
CA SER A 179 0.01 -2.84 0.79
C SER A 179 -0.06 -3.80 1.97
N CYS A 180 -1.14 -3.71 2.74
CA CYS A 180 -1.47 -4.72 3.73
C CYS A 180 -2.33 -5.85 3.16
N HIS A 181 -2.50 -6.93 3.93
CA HIS A 181 -3.38 -8.05 3.58
C HIS A 181 -4.85 -7.70 3.35
N HIS A 182 -5.32 -6.57 3.89
CA HIS A 182 -6.67 -6.09 3.66
C HIS A 182 -6.81 -5.29 2.36
N ASP A 183 -5.78 -5.30 1.50
CA ASP A 183 -5.67 -4.58 0.23
C ASP A 183 -5.84 -3.07 0.40
N LEU A 184 -5.13 -2.48 1.37
CA LEU A 184 -4.97 -1.03 1.47
C LEU A 184 -3.50 -0.68 1.26
N TRP A 185 -3.25 0.39 0.51
CA TRP A 185 -1.92 0.97 0.38
C TRP A 185 -1.41 1.42 1.75
N GLN A 186 -0.15 1.12 2.05
CA GLN A 186 0.49 1.59 3.26
C GLN A 186 0.82 3.08 3.18
N VAL A 187 0.92 3.71 4.36
CA VAL A 187 1.47 5.06 4.49
C VAL A 187 2.89 5.04 3.95
N ASN A 188 3.30 6.07 3.19
CA ASN A 188 4.60 6.11 2.52
C ASN A 188 5.00 4.80 1.78
N GLY A 189 4.01 4.02 1.33
CA GLY A 189 4.19 2.74 0.66
C GLY A 189 4.28 2.83 -0.86
N LEU A 190 4.45 4.01 -1.45
CA LEU A 190 4.62 4.18 -2.90
C LEU A 190 5.92 4.92 -3.22
N GLY A 191 6.61 4.48 -4.28
CA GLY A 191 7.79 5.16 -4.82
C GLY A 191 7.93 4.98 -6.32
N ASP A 192 8.44 6.02 -6.99
CA ASP A 192 8.68 5.99 -8.43
C ASP A 192 9.92 5.15 -8.76
N LEU A 193 9.80 4.29 -9.77
CA LEU A 193 10.91 3.51 -10.33
C LEU A 193 11.61 4.30 -11.43
N GLN A 194 12.90 4.59 -11.30
CA GLN A 194 13.65 5.41 -12.27
C GLN A 194 13.99 4.61 -13.53
N LEU A 195 14.50 3.38 -13.38
CA LEU A 195 14.90 2.53 -14.49
C LEU A 195 14.68 1.05 -14.16
N GLY A 196 13.43 0.64 -14.21
CA GLY A 196 13.05 -0.70 -13.78
C GLY A 196 13.03 -0.82 -12.26
N GLU A 197 12.96 -2.07 -11.79
CA GLU A 197 12.97 -2.39 -10.38
C GLU A 197 14.40 -2.61 -9.88
N TRP A 198 14.82 -1.79 -8.92
CA TRP A 198 16.05 -1.99 -8.15
C TRP A 198 15.73 -2.26 -6.68
N PHE A 199 16.57 -3.05 -6.01
CA PHE A 199 16.40 -3.33 -4.59
C PHE A 199 16.37 -2.06 -3.75
N CYS A 200 17.23 -1.07 -4.04
CA CYS A 200 17.21 0.20 -3.32
C CYS A 200 15.86 0.94 -3.40
N ASN A 201 15.13 0.85 -4.52
CA ASN A 201 13.77 1.39 -4.63
C ASN A 201 12.81 0.67 -3.68
N VAL A 202 12.89 -0.66 -3.64
CA VAL A 202 12.03 -1.54 -2.83
C VAL A 202 12.32 -1.37 -1.34
N ASP A 203 13.60 -1.39 -0.96
CA ASP A 203 14.08 -1.25 0.43
C ASP A 203 13.59 0.04 1.03
N PHE A 204 13.83 1.17 0.34
CA PHE A 204 13.46 2.48 0.83
C PHE A 204 11.95 2.59 1.06
N VAL A 205 11.13 2.15 0.11
CA VAL A 205 9.67 2.27 0.18
C VAL A 205 9.08 1.30 1.21
N PHE A 206 9.59 0.07 1.26
CA PHE A 206 9.20 -0.91 2.27
C PHE A 206 9.49 -0.43 3.69
N LEU A 207 10.71 0.01 3.96
CA LEU A 207 11.14 0.47 5.27
C LEU A 207 10.46 1.80 5.65
N SER A 208 10.24 2.70 4.68
CA SER A 208 9.43 3.91 4.88
C SER A 208 8.02 3.57 5.36
N SER A 209 7.40 2.52 4.77
CA SER A 209 6.04 2.11 5.12
C SER A 209 5.90 1.42 6.48
N LEU A 210 7.02 0.94 7.03
CA LEU A 210 7.10 0.27 8.33
C LEU A 210 7.77 1.12 9.41
N ARG A 211 8.08 2.37 9.09
CA ARG A 211 8.70 3.31 10.01
C ARG A 211 7.84 3.48 11.28
N GLY A 212 8.48 3.29 12.44
CA GLY A 212 7.83 3.41 13.75
C GLY A 212 6.90 2.23 14.12
N ILE A 213 6.94 1.12 13.39
CA ILE A 213 6.19 -0.09 13.75
C ILE A 213 6.74 -0.70 15.05
N SER A 214 5.85 -1.23 15.89
CA SER A 214 6.25 -1.83 17.18
C SER A 214 7.14 -3.06 16.98
N SER A 215 8.26 -3.11 17.72
CA SER A 215 9.19 -4.25 17.76
C SER A 215 8.56 -5.55 18.27
N LYS A 216 7.41 -5.45 18.96
CA LYS A 216 6.69 -6.62 19.49
C LYS A 216 5.82 -7.33 18.45
N LEU A 217 5.57 -6.71 17.29
CA LEU A 217 4.80 -7.34 16.22
C LEU A 217 5.64 -8.42 15.53
N LYS A 218 4.96 -9.37 14.88
CA LYS A 218 5.59 -10.32 13.95
C LYS A 218 5.11 -10.02 12.54
N LEU A 219 6.04 -10.02 11.59
CA LEU A 219 5.80 -9.61 10.22
C LEU A 219 5.75 -10.82 9.30
N VAL A 220 4.77 -10.84 8.41
CA VAL A 220 4.75 -11.69 7.22
C VAL A 220 4.85 -10.75 6.03
N ASP A 221 5.97 -10.82 5.33
CA ASP A 221 6.25 -10.06 4.14
C ASP A 221 6.14 -10.96 2.90
N SER A 222 5.53 -10.45 1.84
CA SER A 222 5.54 -11.12 0.54
C SER A 222 5.91 -10.20 -0.60
N TYR A 223 6.62 -10.80 -1.55
CA TYR A 223 7.10 -10.14 -2.74
C TYR A 223 7.40 -11.18 -3.82
N ASP A 224 7.19 -10.84 -5.09
CA ASP A 224 7.49 -11.70 -6.25
C ASP A 224 8.88 -12.33 -6.17
N ILE A 225 9.90 -11.52 -5.88
CA ILE A 225 11.26 -11.98 -5.72
C ILE A 225 11.72 -11.98 -4.26
N GLY A 226 10.77 -12.16 -3.33
CA GLY A 226 11.03 -12.23 -1.90
C GLY A 226 12.14 -13.23 -1.55
N CYS A 227 12.22 -14.36 -2.26
CA CYS A 227 13.23 -15.39 -2.07
C CYS A 227 14.68 -14.99 -2.42
N GLU A 228 14.87 -13.89 -3.14
CA GLU A 228 16.20 -13.34 -3.47
C GLU A 228 16.41 -12.00 -2.75
N TRP A 229 15.41 -11.12 -2.78
CA TRP A 229 15.45 -9.81 -2.13
C TRP A 229 15.78 -9.87 -0.63
N HIS A 230 15.17 -10.79 0.12
CA HIS A 230 15.33 -10.83 1.59
C HIS A 230 16.79 -11.07 2.04
N LYS A 231 17.65 -11.60 1.15
CA LYS A 231 19.05 -11.94 1.45
C LYS A 231 19.90 -10.68 1.65
N HIS A 232 19.49 -9.58 1.04
CA HIS A 232 20.23 -8.32 1.02
C HIS A 232 19.61 -7.26 1.94
N LEU A 233 18.33 -7.43 2.30
CA LEU A 233 17.57 -6.47 3.13
C LEU A 233 18.34 -6.01 4.37
N TRP A 234 18.87 -6.94 5.17
CA TRP A 234 19.50 -6.57 6.45
C TRP A 234 20.78 -5.76 6.28
N SER A 235 21.60 -6.07 5.29
CA SER A 235 22.80 -5.29 4.99
C SER A 235 22.45 -3.93 4.37
N GLN A 236 21.45 -3.89 3.48
CA GLN A 236 21.01 -2.64 2.82
C GLN A 236 20.30 -1.70 3.78
N MET A 237 19.59 -2.24 4.77
CA MET A 237 18.92 -1.44 5.81
C MET A 237 19.92 -0.60 6.60
N LEU A 238 21.16 -1.08 6.80
CA LEU A 238 22.20 -0.33 7.52
C LEU A 238 22.66 0.94 6.77
N GLU A 239 22.41 1.04 5.47
CA GLU A 239 22.70 2.24 4.67
C GLU A 239 21.58 3.29 4.77
N LEU A 240 20.44 2.94 5.36
CA LEU A 240 19.32 3.86 5.60
C LEU A 240 19.44 4.53 6.97
N PRO A 241 18.81 5.70 7.16
CA PRO A 241 18.72 6.35 8.47
C PRO A 241 18.14 5.41 9.55
N ASP A 242 18.67 5.50 10.78
CA ASP A 242 18.27 4.67 11.92
C ASP A 242 16.75 4.68 12.19
N ASP A 243 16.10 5.81 11.92
CA ASP A 243 14.65 5.96 12.11
C ASP A 243 13.81 5.18 11.09
N MET A 244 14.42 4.66 10.03
CA MET A 244 13.81 3.75 9.04
C MET A 244 14.16 2.28 9.28
N HIS A 245 15.06 1.97 10.22
CA HIS A 245 15.41 0.58 10.50
C HIS A 245 14.20 -0.17 11.07
N LEU A 246 14.00 -1.40 10.59
CA LEU A 246 12.91 -2.24 11.04
C LEU A 246 13.13 -2.59 12.51
N SER A 247 12.24 -2.12 13.38
CA SER A 247 12.33 -2.40 14.82
C SER A 247 11.94 -3.85 15.17
N ILE A 248 11.32 -4.57 14.25
CA ILE A 248 10.94 -5.98 14.41
C ILE A 248 12.20 -6.85 14.27
N PRO A 249 12.50 -7.74 15.24
CA PRO A 249 13.63 -8.67 15.16
C PRO A 249 13.59 -9.55 13.91
N CYS A 250 14.75 -9.88 13.34
CA CYS A 250 14.82 -10.61 12.06
C CYS A 250 14.17 -12.00 12.14
N GLU A 251 14.24 -12.67 13.30
CA GLU A 251 13.59 -13.95 13.58
C GLU A 251 12.06 -13.86 13.64
N HIS A 252 11.51 -12.66 13.76
CA HIS A 252 10.08 -12.37 13.77
C HIS A 252 9.54 -12.00 12.38
N VAL A 253 10.40 -11.94 11.36
CA VAL A 253 10.03 -11.68 9.98
C VAL A 253 9.98 -12.98 9.18
N ILE A 254 8.88 -13.19 8.48
CA ILE A 254 8.69 -14.29 7.54
C ILE A 254 8.65 -13.69 6.13
N PHE A 255 9.52 -14.17 5.24
CA PHE A 255 9.50 -13.80 3.82
C PHE A 255 8.85 -14.90 3.00
N LEU A 256 7.92 -14.54 2.13
CA LEU A 256 7.20 -15.44 1.22
C LEU A 256 7.19 -14.86 -0.19
N VAL A 257 6.87 -15.70 -1.16
CA VAL A 257 6.63 -15.28 -2.55
C VAL A 257 5.13 -15.34 -2.82
N ASN A 258 4.63 -14.33 -3.53
CA ASN A 258 3.23 -14.23 -3.97
C ASN A 258 2.81 -15.53 -4.68
N LYS A 259 1.62 -16.06 -4.36
CA LYS A 259 1.24 -17.45 -4.74
C LYS A 259 1.27 -17.69 -6.24
N PHE A 260 0.80 -16.74 -7.03
CA PHE A 260 0.79 -16.84 -8.49
C PHE A 260 2.23 -16.86 -9.03
N HIS A 261 3.07 -15.96 -8.51
CA HIS A 261 4.44 -15.77 -8.94
C HIS A 261 5.34 -16.95 -8.54
N LEU A 262 5.09 -17.57 -7.37
CA LEU A 262 5.87 -18.69 -6.87
C LEU A 262 5.97 -19.84 -7.88
N ALA A 263 4.93 -20.08 -8.69
CA ALA A 263 4.96 -21.12 -9.73
C ALA A 263 6.07 -20.90 -10.77
N GLY A 264 6.47 -19.65 -11.04
CA GLY A 264 7.58 -19.28 -11.92
C GLY A 264 8.97 -19.48 -11.30
N HIS A 265 9.05 -19.81 -10.01
CA HIS A 265 10.32 -20.00 -9.31
C HIS A 265 10.79 -21.46 -9.33
N GLY A 266 12.10 -21.67 -9.20
CA GLY A 266 12.67 -23.01 -9.17
C GLY A 266 12.25 -23.83 -7.94
N LYS A 267 12.47 -25.16 -7.99
CA LYS A 267 12.14 -26.10 -6.89
C LYS A 267 12.64 -25.66 -5.51
N LYS A 268 13.81 -24.99 -5.45
CA LYS A 268 14.40 -24.44 -4.22
C LYS A 268 13.49 -23.43 -3.50
N CYS A 269 12.60 -22.74 -4.22
CA CYS A 269 11.73 -21.72 -3.68
C CYS A 269 10.34 -22.24 -3.27
N GLN A 270 9.90 -23.34 -3.90
CA GLN A 270 8.52 -23.84 -3.82
C GLN A 270 8.05 -24.13 -2.40
N ALA A 271 8.82 -24.89 -1.62
CA ALA A 271 8.44 -25.19 -0.24
C ALA A 271 8.77 -24.04 0.74
N PRO A 272 9.98 -23.46 0.75
CA PRO A 272 10.39 -22.49 1.78
C PRO A 272 9.63 -21.16 1.74
N PHE A 273 9.20 -20.72 0.55
CA PHE A 273 8.56 -19.40 0.36
C PHE A 273 7.06 -19.49 0.07
N SER A 274 6.46 -20.68 0.20
CA SER A 274 5.02 -20.86 -0.01
C SER A 274 4.22 -20.55 1.24
N PHE A 275 3.19 -19.72 1.06
CA PHE A 275 2.12 -19.54 2.05
C PHE A 275 1.47 -20.86 2.48
N ASN A 276 1.34 -21.84 1.58
CA ASN A 276 0.65 -23.10 1.88
C ASN A 276 1.42 -23.99 2.87
N PHE A 277 2.73 -23.80 2.98
CA PHE A 277 3.58 -24.56 3.89
C PHE A 277 4.00 -23.77 5.14
N LYS A 278 3.54 -22.51 5.27
CA LYS A 278 3.90 -21.67 6.41
C LYS A 278 2.81 -21.66 7.48
N LYS A 279 3.16 -22.07 8.69
CA LYS A 279 2.23 -22.03 9.83
C LYS A 279 1.91 -20.58 10.23
N GLY A 280 0.64 -20.32 10.52
CA GLY A 280 0.17 -19.04 11.06
C GLY A 280 0.01 -17.92 10.05
N VAL A 281 -0.10 -18.24 8.75
CA VAL A 281 -0.35 -17.25 7.68
C VAL A 281 -1.74 -17.37 7.03
N GLY A 282 -2.58 -18.31 7.50
CA GLY A 282 -3.93 -18.54 7.00
C GLY A 282 -3.97 -18.88 5.50
N GLN A 283 -5.08 -18.55 4.83
CA GLN A 283 -5.25 -18.72 3.38
C GLN A 283 -4.78 -17.48 2.59
N THR A 284 -3.77 -16.77 3.08
CA THR A 284 -3.21 -15.59 2.40
C THR A 284 -2.60 -15.96 1.05
N ASN A 285 -2.69 -15.05 0.07
CA ASN A 285 -2.11 -15.24 -1.26
C ASN A 285 -0.93 -14.32 -1.58
N GLY A 286 -0.78 -13.19 -0.88
CA GLY A 286 0.26 -12.19 -1.18
C GLY A 286 -0.09 -11.23 -2.31
N GLU A 287 -1.18 -11.49 -3.04
CA GLU A 287 -1.55 -10.82 -4.32
C GLU A 287 -2.33 -9.51 -4.12
N GLY A 288 -2.15 -8.83 -2.98
CA GLY A 288 -2.87 -7.61 -2.63
C GLY A 288 -2.56 -6.42 -3.55
N PRO A 289 -1.26 -6.10 -3.77
CA PRO A 289 -0.85 -5.02 -4.65
C PRO A 289 -1.43 -5.12 -6.05
N GLU A 290 -1.49 -6.31 -6.64
CA GLU A 290 -1.97 -6.61 -7.99
C GLU A 290 -3.45 -6.22 -8.13
N ARG A 291 -4.28 -6.50 -7.11
CA ARG A 291 -5.68 -6.05 -7.07
C ARG A 291 -5.79 -4.54 -6.99
N LEU A 292 -4.93 -3.89 -6.20
CA LEU A 292 -4.92 -2.43 -6.09
C LEU A 292 -4.43 -1.78 -7.39
N TRP A 293 -3.44 -2.38 -8.06
CA TRP A 293 -2.98 -1.96 -9.37
C TRP A 293 -4.04 -2.11 -10.44
N ALA A 294 -4.79 -3.22 -10.44
CA ALA A 294 -5.88 -3.42 -11.40
C ALA A 294 -6.86 -2.23 -11.39
N TRP A 295 -7.15 -1.69 -10.20
CA TRP A 295 -7.98 -0.49 -10.07
C TRP A 295 -7.24 0.80 -10.43
N LEU A 296 -5.99 0.96 -9.98
CA LEU A 296 -5.23 2.20 -10.18
C LEU A 296 -4.78 2.40 -11.63
N ASN A 297 -4.54 1.31 -12.36
CA ASN A 297 -4.09 1.32 -13.75
C ASN A 297 -5.02 2.09 -14.70
N GLY A 298 -6.31 2.21 -14.37
CA GLY A 298 -7.24 3.03 -15.13
C GLY A 298 -6.88 4.53 -15.12
N ALA A 299 -6.17 5.01 -14.09
CA ALA A 299 -5.64 6.38 -14.02
C ALA A 299 -4.30 6.53 -14.76
N GLY A 300 -3.66 5.42 -15.16
CA GLY A 300 -2.34 5.39 -15.77
C GLY A 300 -2.18 6.37 -16.94
N PRO A 301 -3.04 6.33 -17.98
CA PRO A 301 -2.94 7.25 -19.12
C PRO A 301 -2.96 8.73 -18.73
N SER A 302 -3.83 9.13 -17.79
CA SER A 302 -3.91 10.52 -17.36
C SER A 302 -2.67 10.93 -16.54
N THR A 303 -2.23 10.07 -15.62
CA THR A 303 -1.06 10.36 -14.78
C THR A 303 0.25 10.33 -15.57
N LYS A 304 0.32 9.59 -16.68
CA LYS A 304 1.51 9.47 -17.51
C LYS A 304 2.00 10.81 -18.04
N GLU A 305 1.09 11.67 -18.49
CA GLU A 305 1.39 12.97 -19.10
C GLU A 305 1.57 14.10 -18.08
N MET A 306 1.23 13.87 -16.82
CA MET A 306 1.34 14.89 -15.76
C MET A 306 2.78 15.21 -15.39
N GLY A 307 3.01 16.45 -14.96
CA GLY A 307 4.23 16.82 -14.26
C GLY A 307 4.42 16.02 -12.95
N PRO A 308 5.63 16.04 -12.38
CA PRO A 308 5.98 15.20 -11.24
C PRO A 308 5.16 15.48 -9.98
N GLY A 309 4.87 16.75 -9.69
CA GLY A 309 4.08 17.17 -8.54
C GLY A 309 2.60 16.82 -8.71
N GLY A 310 2.03 17.21 -9.84
CA GLY A 310 0.63 16.93 -10.17
C GLY A 310 0.31 15.44 -10.22
N ARG A 311 1.22 14.62 -10.77
CA ARG A 311 1.08 13.16 -10.78
C ARG A 311 1.00 12.59 -9.37
N ARG A 312 1.92 12.97 -8.48
CA ARG A 312 1.95 12.45 -7.10
C ARG A 312 0.72 12.86 -6.32
N ASP A 313 0.29 14.12 -6.43
CA ASP A 313 -0.91 14.59 -5.75
C ASP A 313 -2.17 13.85 -6.26
N THR A 314 -2.26 13.61 -7.58
CA THR A 314 -3.34 12.83 -8.19
C THR A 314 -3.34 11.39 -7.69
N MET A 315 -2.19 10.72 -7.69
CA MET A 315 -2.08 9.34 -7.21
C MET A 315 -2.38 9.22 -5.71
N ASN A 316 -1.95 10.19 -4.90
CA ASN A 316 -2.29 10.23 -3.48
C ASN A 316 -3.81 10.30 -3.26
N ASP A 317 -4.56 11.09 -4.05
CA ASP A 317 -6.02 11.15 -3.93
C ASP A 317 -6.71 9.86 -4.41
N PHE A 318 -6.22 9.23 -5.48
CA PHE A 318 -6.69 7.91 -5.93
C PHE A 318 -6.48 6.82 -4.87
N CYS A 319 -5.29 6.76 -4.27
CA CYS A 319 -4.97 5.82 -3.20
C CYS A 319 -5.80 6.11 -1.94
N GLY A 320 -5.96 7.39 -1.59
CA GLY A 320 -6.82 7.86 -0.50
C GLY A 320 -8.26 7.42 -0.66
N PHE A 321 -8.79 7.55 -1.87
CA PHE A 321 -10.16 7.14 -2.19
C PHE A 321 -10.34 5.62 -2.11
N MET A 322 -9.42 4.82 -2.67
CA MET A 322 -9.48 3.35 -2.53
C MET A 322 -9.47 2.91 -1.07
N ASN A 323 -8.48 3.40 -0.31
CA ASN A 323 -8.34 3.03 1.09
C ASN A 323 -9.58 3.46 1.89
N TRP A 324 -10.15 4.63 1.60
CA TRP A 324 -11.39 5.09 2.21
C TRP A 324 -12.57 4.16 1.88
N LEU A 325 -12.79 3.82 0.61
CA LEU A 325 -13.88 2.92 0.22
C LEU A 325 -13.75 1.55 0.88
N LYS A 326 -12.54 0.97 0.92
CA LYS A 326 -12.29 -0.28 1.64
C LYS A 326 -12.55 -0.12 3.13
N THR A 327 -12.10 0.97 3.74
CA THR A 327 -12.31 1.24 5.17
C THR A 327 -13.79 1.33 5.52
N VAL A 328 -14.61 1.99 4.70
CA VAL A 328 -16.06 2.05 4.88
C VAL A 328 -16.69 0.66 4.73
N GLY A 329 -16.28 -0.10 3.71
CA GLY A 329 -16.77 -1.47 3.48
C GLY A 329 -16.39 -2.48 4.56
N LEU A 330 -15.28 -2.27 5.29
CA LEU A 330 -14.89 -3.14 6.41
C LEU A 330 -16.00 -3.23 7.47
N GLY A 331 -16.73 -2.15 7.72
CA GLY A 331 -17.81 -2.11 8.72
C GLY A 331 -19.00 -3.00 8.36
N GLU A 332 -19.34 -3.08 7.07
CA GLU A 332 -20.44 -3.93 6.57
C GLU A 332 -20.11 -5.42 6.73
N HIS A 333 -18.86 -5.80 6.47
CA HIS A 333 -18.39 -7.17 6.66
C HIS A 333 -18.13 -7.52 8.13
N HIS A 334 -17.75 -6.55 8.98
CA HIS A 334 -17.64 -6.77 10.42
C HIS A 334 -19.01 -7.04 11.06
N ASN A 335 -20.07 -6.35 10.64
CA ASN A 335 -21.42 -6.66 11.11
C ASN A 335 -21.86 -8.06 10.65
N LEU A 336 -21.50 -8.48 9.44
CA LEU A 336 -21.74 -9.87 8.99
C LEU A 336 -20.93 -10.89 9.80
N LEU A 337 -19.65 -10.64 10.09
CA LEU A 337 -18.80 -11.54 10.87
C LEU A 337 -19.21 -11.60 12.35
N VAL A 338 -19.56 -10.47 12.96
CA VAL A 338 -20.13 -10.43 14.32
C VAL A 338 -21.44 -11.20 14.34
N ASN A 339 -22.34 -10.99 13.37
CA ASN A 339 -23.59 -11.74 13.29
C ASN A 339 -23.38 -13.24 13.00
N VAL A 340 -22.40 -13.64 12.17
CA VAL A 340 -22.08 -15.05 11.91
C VAL A 340 -21.41 -15.72 13.11
N CYS A 341 -20.57 -14.99 13.85
CA CYS A 341 -20.01 -15.47 15.12
C CYS A 341 -21.07 -15.57 16.21
N TYR A 342 -22.02 -14.63 16.25
CA TYR A 342 -23.16 -14.64 17.18
C TYR A 342 -24.16 -15.76 16.83
N THR A 343 -24.44 -16.00 15.55
CA THR A 343 -25.27 -17.14 15.16
C THR A 343 -24.57 -18.46 15.41
N ASN A 344 -23.25 -18.58 15.16
CA ASN A 344 -22.50 -19.79 15.48
C ASN A 344 -22.36 -20.04 17.01
N SER A 345 -22.31 -18.99 17.84
CA SER A 345 -22.36 -19.17 19.30
C SER A 345 -23.76 -19.61 19.74
N ILE A 346 -24.82 -19.03 19.18
CA ILE A 346 -26.21 -19.48 19.41
C ILE A 346 -26.39 -20.93 18.97
N TYR A 347 -25.94 -21.33 17.77
CA TYR A 347 -26.05 -22.72 17.30
C TYR A 347 -25.31 -23.73 18.19
N ARG A 348 -24.19 -23.34 18.81
CA ARG A 348 -23.47 -24.16 19.80
C ARG A 348 -24.19 -24.24 21.14
N GLU A 349 -24.91 -23.19 21.54
CA GLU A 349 -25.69 -23.13 22.77
C GLU A 349 -27.07 -23.81 22.64
N THR A 350 -27.68 -23.80 21.46
CA THR A 350 -29.04 -24.32 21.23
C THR A 350 -29.10 -25.76 20.71
N SER A 351 -27.97 -26.35 20.31
CA SER A 351 -27.91 -27.75 19.84
C SER A 351 -26.85 -28.58 20.59
N PRO A 352 -27.08 -28.97 21.85
CA PRO A 352 -26.17 -29.85 22.60
C PRO A 352 -26.05 -31.27 22.00
N SER A 353 -26.96 -31.66 21.10
CA SER A 353 -27.13 -33.03 20.64
C SER A 353 -26.24 -33.49 19.48
N PHE A 354 -25.35 -32.64 18.95
CA PHE A 354 -24.36 -33.05 17.93
C PHE A 354 -22.92 -33.22 18.44
N ALA A 355 -22.67 -33.00 19.72
CA ALA A 355 -21.38 -33.26 20.37
C ALA A 355 -21.50 -34.36 21.44
N GLY A 356 -22.01 -35.53 21.03
CA GLY A 356 -21.94 -36.74 21.85
C GLY A 356 -20.57 -37.41 21.68
N GLY A 357 -19.66 -37.16 22.62
CA GLY A 357 -18.31 -37.76 22.60
C GLY A 357 -17.40 -37.35 23.76
N SER A 358 -17.80 -37.71 24.98
CA SER A 358 -16.99 -37.94 26.20
C SER A 358 -16.16 -36.79 26.82
N ASN A 359 -16.68 -36.33 27.96
CA ASN A 359 -16.03 -36.05 29.26
C ASN A 359 -14.83 -35.10 29.37
N GLY A 360 -15.06 -33.99 30.09
CA GLY A 360 -14.17 -33.63 31.21
C GLY A 360 -13.64 -32.19 31.24
N GLN A 361 -14.45 -31.27 31.78
CA GLN A 361 -14.10 -30.01 32.44
C GLN A 361 -13.15 -29.01 31.71
N GLY A 362 -13.76 -27.96 31.15
CA GLY A 362 -13.07 -26.71 30.81
C GLY A 362 -13.92 -25.51 31.23
N HIS A 363 -13.38 -24.67 32.10
CA HIS A 363 -14.01 -23.44 32.60
C HIS A 363 -14.53 -22.55 31.47
N SER A 364 -15.78 -22.08 31.61
CA SER A 364 -16.33 -21.03 30.75
C SER A 364 -15.70 -19.69 31.11
N THR A 365 -14.89 -19.14 30.22
CA THR A 365 -14.54 -17.72 30.26
C THR A 365 -15.58 -16.96 29.44
N HIS A 366 -16.49 -16.28 30.14
CA HIS A 366 -17.41 -15.31 29.55
C HIS A 366 -16.61 -14.22 28.83
N CYS A 367 -16.67 -14.20 27.50
CA CYS A 367 -16.22 -13.06 26.70
C CYS A 367 -17.34 -11.99 26.72
N SER A 368 -17.26 -11.07 27.69
CA SER A 368 -18.10 -9.87 27.69
C SER A 368 -17.42 -8.77 26.88
N LEU A 369 -17.70 -8.74 25.57
CA LEU A 369 -17.42 -7.55 24.76
C LEU A 369 -18.61 -6.60 24.89
N GLN A 370 -18.54 -5.70 25.88
CA GLN A 370 -19.39 -4.53 25.94
C GLN A 370 -19.06 -3.62 24.76
N ARG A 371 -20.10 -3.24 24.02
CA ARG A 371 -20.06 -2.31 22.89
C ARG A 371 -19.47 -0.96 23.33
N LEU A 372 -18.49 -0.47 22.59
CA LEU A 372 -18.14 0.95 22.44
C LEU A 372 -18.07 1.27 20.95
#